data_AF-A0A7Z9G798-F1
#
_entry.id   AF-A0A7Z9G798-F1
#
_cell.length_a   1.000
_cell.length_b   1.000
_cell.length_c   1.000
_cell.angle_alpha   90.00
_cell.angle_beta   90.00
_cell.angle_gamma   90.00
#
_symmetry.space_group_name_H-M   'P 1'
#
loop_
_entity.id
_entity.type
_entity.pdbx_description
1 polymer ?
#
loop_
_entity_poly.entity_id
_entity_poly.type
_entity_poly.pdbx_seq_one_letter_code
_entity_poly.pdbx_strand_id
1 'polypeptide(L)'
;MNEQLPQPPSGPSQYEFNSSENASFSSLASSMKIVAIILMILGAISVLNILTGDIGSALSGGLYIVIGVWTKGAAQSIQNIVNTEGNDIDHLMNAVKDLNKLYSLQKWLMIVAIVLAVLSVIAMTASSGTAG
;
A
#
# COMPACT_ATOMS: atom_id res chain seq x y z
N MET A 1 -38.77 -43.07 22.62
CA MET A 1 -37.88 -42.84 21.47
C MET A 1 -37.35 -41.43 21.62
N ASN A 2 -36.07 -41.26 21.92
CA ASN A 2 -35.49 -39.91 22.02
C ASN A 2 -35.25 -39.43 20.60
N GLU A 3 -36.15 -38.59 20.09
CA GLU A 3 -35.96 -37.90 18.82
C GLU A 3 -34.82 -36.90 19.00
N GLN A 4 -33.61 -37.33 18.67
CA GLN A 4 -32.46 -36.45 18.57
C GLN A 4 -32.71 -35.55 17.36
N LEU A 5 -33.19 -34.33 17.61
CA LEU A 5 -33.44 -33.34 16.58
C LEU A 5 -32.18 -33.17 15.71
N PRO A 6 -32.30 -33.12 14.37
CA PRO A 6 -31.17 -32.83 13.50
C PRO A 6 -30.49 -31.56 13.98
N GLN A 7 -29.19 -31.67 14.31
CA GLN A 7 -28.41 -30.49 14.65
C GLN A 7 -28.43 -29.56 13.43
N PRO A 8 -28.77 -28.27 13.57
CA PRO A 8 -28.67 -27.33 12.46
C PRO A 8 -27.24 -27.33 11.94
N PRO A 9 -27.01 -27.17 10.62
CA PRO A 9 -25.67 -27.07 10.07
C PRO A 9 -24.90 -25.99 10.83
N SER A 10 -23.74 -26.36 11.35
CA SER A 10 -22.90 -25.57 12.23
C SER A 10 -22.32 -24.36 11.49
N GLY A 11 -23.07 -23.26 11.46
CA GLY A 11 -22.64 -21.93 11.00
C GLY A 11 -22.19 -21.85 9.54
N PRO A 12 -21.99 -20.64 9.00
CA PRO A 12 -21.25 -20.51 7.75
C PRO A 12 -19.85 -21.07 7.99
N SER A 13 -19.44 -22.06 7.18
CA SER A 13 -18.07 -22.56 7.17
C SER A 13 -17.12 -21.36 7.05
N GLN A 14 -16.37 -21.06 8.10
CA GLN A 14 -15.28 -20.09 8.00
C GLN A 14 -14.34 -20.61 6.91
N TYR A 15 -14.14 -19.76 5.90
CA TYR A 15 -13.30 -20.11 4.77
C TYR A 15 -11.84 -19.98 5.20
N GLU A 16 -11.09 -21.06 5.05
CA GLU A 16 -9.66 -21.15 5.37
C GLU A 16 -8.88 -21.40 4.08
N PHE A 17 -7.72 -20.77 3.95
CA PHE A 17 -6.83 -20.96 2.82
C PHE A 17 -6.03 -22.26 2.99
N ASN A 18 -5.79 -22.94 1.87
CA ASN A 18 -4.93 -24.12 1.87
C ASN A 18 -3.43 -23.74 1.91
N SER A 19 -2.57 -24.72 2.16
CA SER A 19 -1.12 -24.49 2.30
C SER A 19 -0.46 -23.86 1.05
N SER A 20 -0.99 -24.16 -0.15
CA SER A 20 -0.48 -23.55 -1.40
C SER A 20 -0.84 -22.06 -1.48
N GLU A 21 -2.05 -21.69 -1.06
CA GLU A 21 -2.51 -20.29 -1.01
C GLU A 21 -1.74 -19.49 0.04
N ASN A 22 -1.52 -20.08 1.23
CA ASN A 22 -0.72 -19.47 2.29
C ASN A 22 0.74 -19.22 1.87
N ALA A 23 1.32 -20.11 1.04
CA ALA A 23 2.64 -19.88 0.46
C ALA A 23 2.65 -18.65 -0.47
N SER A 24 1.60 -18.44 -1.27
CA SER A 24 1.46 -17.25 -2.11
C SER A 24 1.36 -15.96 -1.27
N PHE A 25 0.56 -15.96 -0.20
CA PHE A 25 0.47 -14.81 0.71
C PHE A 25 1.80 -14.51 1.41
N SER A 26 2.51 -15.54 1.86
CA SER A 26 3.83 -15.39 2.50
C SER A 26 4.87 -14.79 1.54
N SER A 27 4.88 -15.24 0.29
CA SER A 27 5.76 -14.71 -0.77
C SER A 27 5.44 -13.25 -1.08
N LEU A 28 4.15 -12.90 -1.16
CA LEU A 28 3.69 -11.53 -1.38
C LEU A 28 4.07 -10.61 -0.22
N ALA A 29 3.80 -11.02 1.03
CA ALA A 29 4.18 -10.27 2.22
C ALA A 29 5.70 -10.02 2.28
N SER A 30 6.50 -11.02 1.92
CA SER A 30 7.96 -10.90 1.88
C SER A 30 8.42 -9.87 0.83
N SER A 31 7.85 -9.93 -0.37
CA SER A 31 8.14 -8.98 -1.45
C SER A 31 7.75 -7.55 -1.06
N MET A 32 6.57 -7.37 -0.47
CA MET A 32 6.10 -6.06 -0.01
C MET A 32 6.97 -5.48 1.11
N LYS A 33 7.45 -6.31 2.04
CA LYS A 33 8.40 -5.87 3.09
C LYS A 33 9.70 -5.35 2.46
N ILE A 34 10.24 -6.04 1.46
CA ILE A 34 11.46 -5.61 0.75
C ILE A 34 11.22 -4.25 0.07
N VAL A 35 10.12 -4.12 -0.69
CA VAL A 35 9.76 -2.86 -1.36
C VAL A 35 9.59 -1.71 -0.35
N ALA A 36 8.91 -1.98 0.77
CA ALA A 36 8.74 -0.99 1.82
C ALA A 36 10.08 -0.49 2.39
N ILE A 37 11.02 -1.40 2.65
CA ILE A 37 12.35 -1.06 3.15
C ILE A 37 13.11 -0.20 2.14
N ILE A 38 13.10 -0.59 0.87
CA ILE A 38 13.74 0.16 -0.21
C ILE A 38 13.15 1.58 -0.30
N LEU A 39 11.82 1.72 -0.31
CA LEU A 39 11.15 3.02 -0.37
C LEU A 39 11.48 3.90 0.84
N MET A 40 11.52 3.33 2.06
CA MET A 40 11.89 4.09 3.25
C MET A 40 13.35 4.55 3.19
N ILE A 41 14.29 3.73 2.69
CA ILE A 41 15.70 4.10 2.54
C ILE A 41 15.86 5.20 1.49
N LEU A 42 15.28 5.01 0.30
CA LEU A 42 15.32 6.01 -0.77
C LEU A 42 14.69 7.32 -0.31
N GLY A 43 13.54 7.24 0.36
CA GLY A 43 12.88 8.40 0.92
C GLY A 43 13.73 9.13 1.96
N ALA A 44 14.36 8.40 2.87
CA ALA A 44 15.27 8.98 3.87
C ALA A 44 16.46 9.71 3.22
N ILE A 45 17.08 9.10 2.20
CA ILE A 45 18.16 9.73 1.43
C ILE A 45 17.63 10.98 0.72
N SER A 46 16.48 10.89 0.06
CA SER A 46 15.88 12.00 -0.68
C SER A 46 15.53 13.20 0.21
N VAL A 47 15.08 12.97 1.46
CA VAL A 47 14.80 14.04 2.44
C VAL A 47 16.05 14.86 2.77
N LEU A 48 17.25 14.27 2.75
CA LEU A 48 18.49 14.99 3.03
C LEU A 48 18.80 16.10 2.01
N ASN A 49 18.20 16.06 0.81
CA ASN A 49 18.34 17.11 -0.19
C ASN A 49 17.73 18.46 0.26
N ILE A 50 16.98 18.50 1.36
CA ILE A 50 16.58 19.77 1.97
C ILE A 50 17.80 20.60 2.41
N LEU A 51 18.91 19.95 2.77
CA LEU A 51 20.15 20.61 3.18
C LEU A 51 20.86 21.32 2.02
N THR A 52 20.57 20.94 0.78
CA THR A 52 21.08 21.57 -0.44
C THR A 52 20.10 22.58 -1.05
N GLY A 53 18.95 22.79 -0.39
CA GLY A 53 17.87 23.67 -0.87
C GLY A 53 16.95 23.04 -1.91
N ASP A 54 17.14 21.76 -2.26
CA ASP A 54 16.25 21.03 -3.18
C ASP A 54 15.02 20.50 -2.42
N ILE A 55 14.05 21.40 -2.27
CA ILE A 55 12.75 21.13 -1.63
C ILE A 55 11.95 20.08 -2.42
N GLY A 56 12.09 20.02 -3.75
CA GLY A 56 11.34 19.07 -4.58
C GLY A 56 11.74 17.62 -4.32
N SER A 57 13.05 17.36 -4.26
CA SER A 57 13.58 16.04 -3.89
C SER A 57 13.24 15.68 -2.46
N ALA A 58 13.30 16.65 -1.53
CA ALA A 58 12.95 16.41 -0.13
C ALA A 58 11.48 16.03 0.07
N LEU A 59 10.56 16.73 -0.61
CA LEU A 59 9.12 16.42 -0.59
C LEU A 59 8.85 15.03 -1.18
N SER A 60 9.47 14.71 -2.32
CA SER A 60 9.37 13.38 -2.94
C SER A 60 9.87 12.27 -2.01
N GLY A 61 10.96 12.54 -1.28
CA GLY A 61 11.48 11.63 -0.26
C GLY A 61 10.49 11.38 0.87
N GLY A 62 9.83 12.43 1.37
CA GLY A 62 8.75 12.31 2.35
C GLY A 62 7.61 11.41 1.86
N LEU A 63 7.21 11.54 0.60
CA LEU A 63 6.19 10.67 -0.02
C LEU A 63 6.64 9.21 -0.08
N TYR A 64 7.88 8.93 -0.45
CA TYR A 64 8.40 7.56 -0.46
C TYR A 64 8.40 6.92 0.93
N ILE A 65 8.72 7.68 1.98
CA ILE A 65 8.63 7.19 3.36
C ILE A 65 7.18 6.83 3.70
N VAL A 66 6.21 7.70 3.40
CA VAL A 66 4.79 7.44 3.68
C VAL A 66 4.30 6.18 2.96
N ILE A 67 4.59 6.06 1.66
CA ILE A 67 4.23 4.89 0.85
C ILE A 67 4.90 3.64 1.41
N GLY A 68 6.17 3.71 1.80
CA GLY A 68 6.91 2.60 2.40
C GLY A 68 6.30 2.13 3.73
N VAL A 69 5.96 3.05 4.63
CA VAL A 69 5.33 2.74 5.93
C VAL A 69 3.99 2.01 5.73
N TRP A 70 3.15 2.49 4.81
CA TRP A 70 1.87 1.85 4.53
C TRP A 70 2.01 0.51 3.83
N THR A 71 2.99 0.38 2.93
CA THR A 71 3.32 -0.89 2.26
C THR A 71 3.77 -1.94 3.29
N LYS A 72 4.59 -1.54 4.27
CA LYS A 72 4.98 -2.40 5.40
C LYS A 72 3.78 -2.84 6.23
N GLY A 73 2.85 -1.92 6.51
CA GLY A 73 1.60 -2.22 7.21
C GLY A 73 0.76 -3.27 6.49
N ALA A 74 0.51 -3.09 5.18
CA ALA A 74 -0.21 -4.05 4.37
C ALA A 74 0.50 -5.42 4.31
N ALA A 75 1.82 -5.44 4.22
CA ALA A 75 2.60 -6.68 4.25
C ALA A 75 2.45 -7.44 5.58
N GLN A 76 2.34 -6.73 6.70
CA GLN A 76 2.08 -7.31 8.01
C GLN A 76 0.67 -7.91 8.07
N SER A 77 -0.34 -7.21 7.54
CA SER A 77 -1.72 -7.71 7.47
C SER A 77 -1.82 -9.00 6.63
N ILE A 78 -1.12 -9.09 5.50
CA ILE A 78 -1.04 -10.31 4.68
C ILE A 78 -0.30 -11.43 5.40
N GLN A 79 0.80 -11.12 6.10
CA GLN A 79 1.52 -12.12 6.89
C GLN A 79 0.64 -12.73 7.99
N ASN A 80 -0.28 -11.95 8.57
CA ASN A 80 -1.19 -12.46 9.60
C ASN A 80 -2.14 -13.53 9.04
N ILE A 81 -2.60 -13.43 7.77
CA ILE A 81 -3.38 -14.49 7.09
C ILE A 81 -2.64 -15.84 7.18
N VAL A 82 -1.32 -15.83 7.05
CA VAL A 82 -0.50 -17.05 7.07
C VAL A 82 -0.26 -17.58 8.48
N ASN A 83 -0.25 -16.69 9.47
CA ASN A 83 0.18 -17.01 10.84
C ASN A 83 -0.98 -17.33 11.79
N THR A 84 -2.22 -17.07 11.40
CA THR A 84 -3.42 -17.28 12.21
C THR A 84 -4.41 -18.17 11.46
N GLU A 85 -5.01 -19.13 12.13
CA GLU A 85 -6.05 -20.01 11.58
C GLU A 85 -7.41 -19.67 12.21
N GLY A 86 -8.50 -19.90 11.49
CA GLY A 86 -9.88 -19.74 11.98
C GLY A 86 -10.51 -18.37 11.73
N ASN A 87 -9.86 -17.47 10.96
CA ASN A 87 -10.43 -16.17 10.60
C ASN A 87 -9.84 -15.51 9.32
N ASP A 88 -9.48 -16.31 8.32
CA ASP A 88 -8.70 -15.84 7.16
C ASP A 88 -9.36 -14.72 6.35
N ILE A 89 -10.69 -14.74 6.22
CA ILE A 89 -11.46 -13.72 5.50
C ILE A 89 -11.35 -12.34 6.17
N ASP A 90 -11.35 -12.27 7.51
CA ASP A 90 -11.17 -11.00 8.22
C ASP A 90 -9.76 -10.45 8.01
N HIS A 91 -8.75 -11.31 8.04
CA HIS A 91 -7.37 -10.93 7.75
C HIS A 91 -7.20 -10.45 6.30
N LEU A 92 -7.82 -11.13 5.33
CA LEU A 92 -7.87 -10.70 3.93
C LEU A 92 -8.53 -9.33 3.79
N MET A 93 -9.69 -9.13 4.42
CA MET A 93 -10.42 -7.86 4.37
C MET A 93 -9.60 -6.71 4.98
N ASN A 94 -8.86 -6.97 6.06
CA ASN A 94 -7.95 -5.98 6.65
C ASN A 94 -6.80 -5.63 5.70
N ALA A 95 -6.19 -6.63 5.06
CA ALA A 95 -5.17 -6.38 4.04
C ALA A 95 -5.71 -5.57 2.85
N VAL A 96 -6.92 -5.88 2.37
CA VAL A 96 -7.59 -5.13 1.28
C VAL A 96 -7.87 -3.68 1.70
N LYS A 97 -8.32 -3.43 2.93
CA LYS A 97 -8.50 -2.07 3.45
C LYS A 97 -7.19 -1.28 3.46
N ASP A 98 -6.09 -1.91 3.85
CA ASP A 98 -4.77 -1.28 3.86
C ASP A 98 -4.25 -0.98 2.45
N LEU A 99 -4.43 -1.91 1.50
CA LEU A 99 -4.13 -1.68 0.09
C LEU A 99 -4.99 -0.55 -0.49
N ASN A 100 -6.28 -0.48 -0.15
CA ASN A 100 -7.17 0.58 -0.64
C ASN A 100 -6.71 1.96 -0.14
N LYS A 101 -6.27 2.09 1.12
CA LYS A 101 -5.68 3.34 1.64
C LYS A 101 -4.43 3.74 0.84
N LEU A 102 -3.53 2.78 0.60
CA LEU A 102 -2.31 2.98 -0.18
C LEU A 102 -2.61 3.48 -1.60
N TYR A 103 -3.43 2.74 -2.34
CA TYR A 103 -3.79 3.09 -3.71
C TYR A 103 -4.62 4.37 -3.80
N SER A 104 -5.45 4.66 -2.80
CA SER A 104 -6.21 5.92 -2.75
C SER A 104 -5.30 7.14 -2.62
N LEU A 105 -4.30 7.10 -1.73
CA LEU A 105 -3.30 8.18 -1.65
C LEU A 105 -2.47 8.25 -2.93
N GLN A 106 -1.95 7.11 -3.40
CA GLN A 106 -1.13 7.08 -4.61
C GLN A 106 -1.89 7.67 -5.81
N LYS A 107 -3.17 7.33 -5.97
CA LYS A 107 -4.04 7.91 -6.99
C LYS A 107 -4.13 9.43 -6.88
N TRP A 108 -4.35 9.97 -5.68
CA TRP A 108 -4.41 11.42 -5.47
C TRP A 108 -3.07 12.12 -5.72
N LEU A 109 -1.95 11.53 -5.28
CA LEU A 109 -0.62 12.05 -5.55
C LEU A 109 -0.32 12.07 -7.05
N MET A 110 -0.70 11.03 -7.79
CA MET A 110 -0.57 10.98 -9.25
C MET A 110 -1.38 12.09 -9.93
N ILE A 111 -2.62 12.31 -9.49
CA ILE A 111 -3.45 13.41 -10.03
C ILE A 111 -2.78 14.76 -9.78
N VAL A 112 -2.33 15.03 -8.55
CA VAL A 112 -1.64 16.29 -8.21
C VAL A 112 -0.36 16.46 -9.02
N ALA A 113 0.46 15.40 -9.14
CA ALA A 113 1.69 15.43 -9.92
C ALA A 113 1.43 15.74 -11.40
N ILE A 114 0.40 15.13 -12.00
CA ILE A 114 0.00 15.41 -13.38
C ILE A 114 -0.47 16.87 -13.53
N VAL A 115 -1.29 17.37 -12.60
CA VAL A 115 -1.75 18.77 -12.63
C VAL A 115 -0.58 19.74 -12.56
N LEU A 116 0.36 19.53 -11.62
CA LEU A 116 1.55 20.38 -11.49
C LEU A 116 2.44 20.31 -12.73
N ALA A 117 2.61 19.13 -13.33
CA ALA A 117 3.38 18.97 -14.57
C ALA A 117 2.74 19.68 -15.76
N VAL A 118 1.41 19.67 -15.87
CA VAL A 118 0.70 20.41 -16.92
C VAL A 118 0.84 21.93 -16.70
N LEU A 119 0.67 22.39 -15.45
CA LEU A 119 0.81 23.81 -15.12
C LEU A 119 2.24 24.33 -15.36
N SER A 120 3.27 23.53 -15.06
CA SER A 120 4.66 23.93 -15.31
C SER A 120 4.96 24.07 -16.80
N VAL A 121 4.44 23.17 -17.64
CA VAL A 121 4.56 23.27 -19.11
C VAL A 121 3.86 24.52 -19.64
N ILE A 122 2.63 24.82 -19.17
CA ILE A 122 1.90 26.03 -19.58
C ILE A 122 2.64 27.30 -19.15
N ALA A 123 3.16 27.34 -17.91
CA ALA A 123 3.92 28.48 -17.42
C ALA A 123 5.20 28.70 -18.25
N MET A 124 5.90 27.61 -18.61
CA MET A 124 7.11 27.68 -19.42
C MET A 124 6.81 28.24 -20.81
N THR A 125 5.77 27.78 -21.49
CA THR A 125 5.40 28.29 -22.83
C THR A 125 4.91 29.74 -22.80
N ALA A 126 4.13 30.13 -21.78
CA ALA A 126 3.68 31.50 -21.60
C ALA A 126 4.86 32.48 -21.40
N SER A 127 5.87 32.09 -20.61
CA SER A 127 7.06 32.92 -20.37
C SER A 127 7.94 33.10 -21.63
N SER A 128 8.01 32.08 -22.50
CA SER A 128 8.76 32.18 -23.77
C SER A 128 8.10 33.07 -24.81
N GLY A 129 6.78 33.30 -24.72
CA GLY A 129 6.03 34.13 -25.67
C GLY A 129 6.07 35.63 -25.37
N THR A 130 6.40 36.04 -24.14
CA THR A 130 6.41 37.45 -23.72
C THR A 130 7.75 38.17 -23.91
N ALA A 131 8.79 37.46 -24.39
CA ALA A 131 10.14 37.99 -24.57
C ALA A 131 10.50 38.37 -26.03
N GLY A 132 9.50 38.41 -26.92
CA GLY A 132 9.64 38.75 -28.34
C GLY A 132 9.00 40.07 -28.72
#